data_AF-A0A7R9B7K2-F1
#
_entry.id   AF-A0A7R9B7K2-F1
#
_cell.length_a   1.000
_cell.length_b   1.000
_cell.length_c   1.000
_cell.angle_alpha   90.00
_cell.angle_beta   90.00
_cell.angle_gamma   90.00
#
_symmetry.space_group_name_H-M   'P 1'
#
loop_
_entity.id
_entity.type
_entity.pdbx_description
1 polymer ?
#
loop_
_entity_poly.entity_id
_entity_poly.type
_entity_poly.pdbx_seq_one_letter_code
_entity_poly.pdbx_strand_id
1 'polypeptide(L)'
;MANALVVLSSTAEDEEIEVRISVSVSLCEPIVWQLRKNLMFFVDNLQYYLQVDVLESQYMMMQSVINETKDFDLVQKAHSTFLANILSQSFLLMNNPVSEKHLSDDSSNPDVNGMRENPVHRGLALFLSLCEKFCYRVSEWSGPAPLNQEAREELDEMGQQHEYLIKLLMQMLSSLRSHPCGAYLSQLLLRLDFNRWFSHNNGMVVSVTQS
;
A
#
# COMPACT_ATOMS: atom_id res chain seq x y z
N MET A 1 -19.98 -38.50 -42.40
CA MET A 1 -20.73 -37.55 -41.56
C MET A 1 -20.42 -37.86 -40.10
N ALA A 2 -20.14 -36.79 -39.34
CA ALA A 2 -19.98 -36.69 -37.88
C ALA A 2 -18.74 -37.33 -37.19
N ASN A 3 -17.79 -36.46 -36.86
CA ASN A 3 -16.78 -36.54 -35.80
C ASN A 3 -17.42 -36.45 -34.41
N ALA A 4 -16.82 -37.12 -33.41
CA ALA A 4 -16.61 -36.65 -32.02
C ALA A 4 -15.78 -37.72 -31.29
N LEU A 5 -14.44 -37.64 -31.36
CA LEU A 5 -13.54 -37.08 -30.35
C LEU A 5 -13.73 -37.63 -28.92
N VAL A 6 -12.74 -38.43 -28.51
CA VAL A 6 -12.46 -38.91 -27.16
C VAL A 6 -12.15 -37.72 -26.25
N VAL A 7 -12.91 -37.52 -25.16
CA VAL A 7 -12.47 -36.94 -23.86
C VAL A 7 -13.57 -37.27 -22.85
N LEU A 8 -13.27 -38.01 -21.76
CA LEU A 8 -13.81 -37.82 -20.40
C LEU A 8 -13.06 -38.77 -19.44
N SER A 9 -11.83 -38.39 -19.09
CA SER A 9 -11.17 -38.81 -17.84
C SER A 9 -10.72 -37.52 -17.13
N SER A 10 -11.64 -36.86 -16.42
CA SER A 10 -11.37 -35.59 -15.72
C SER A 10 -12.35 -35.40 -14.56
N THR A 11 -12.47 -36.39 -13.68
CA THR A 11 -13.38 -36.25 -12.51
C THR A 11 -12.74 -36.67 -11.18
N ALA A 12 -11.61 -37.37 -11.18
CA ALA A 12 -10.94 -37.78 -9.93
C ALA A 12 -9.91 -36.74 -9.46
N GLU A 13 -9.17 -36.11 -10.38
CA GLU A 13 -8.15 -35.11 -10.03
C GLU A 13 -8.76 -33.78 -9.57
N ASP A 14 -9.90 -33.39 -10.14
CA ASP A 14 -10.61 -32.16 -9.76
C ASP A 14 -11.23 -32.26 -8.35
N GLU A 15 -11.83 -33.41 -7.99
CA GLU A 15 -12.31 -33.65 -6.62
C GLU A 15 -11.14 -33.72 -5.62
N GLU A 16 -10.01 -34.32 -5.99
CA GLU A 16 -8.84 -34.41 -5.12
C GLU A 16 -8.16 -33.04 -4.92
N ILE A 17 -8.15 -32.18 -5.94
CA ILE A 17 -7.68 -30.79 -5.85
C ILE A 17 -8.66 -29.96 -5.00
N GLU A 18 -9.96 -30.08 -5.21
CA GLU A 18 -10.97 -29.34 -4.46
C GLU A 18 -10.99 -29.77 -2.98
N VAL A 19 -10.81 -31.08 -2.69
CA VAL A 19 -10.63 -31.63 -1.34
C VAL A 19 -9.30 -31.17 -0.73
N ARG A 20 -8.20 -31.12 -1.48
CA ARG A 20 -6.92 -30.60 -0.95
C ARG A 20 -6.96 -29.10 -0.70
N ILE A 21 -7.66 -28.33 -1.52
CA ILE A 21 -7.91 -26.90 -1.31
C ILE A 21 -8.81 -26.71 -0.09
N SER A 22 -9.90 -27.45 0.05
CA SER A 22 -10.80 -27.34 1.20
C SER A 22 -10.16 -27.85 2.50
N VAL A 23 -9.33 -28.90 2.46
CA VAL A 23 -8.57 -29.39 3.63
C VAL A 23 -7.46 -28.41 4.04
N SER A 24 -6.70 -27.84 3.10
CA SER A 24 -5.69 -26.81 3.40
C SER A 24 -6.31 -25.49 3.89
N VAL A 25 -7.49 -25.12 3.40
CA VAL A 25 -8.28 -24.00 3.92
C VAL A 25 -8.83 -24.31 5.33
N SER A 26 -9.12 -25.56 5.66
CA SER A 26 -9.67 -25.98 6.97
C SER A 26 -8.65 -26.13 8.12
N LEU A 27 -7.35 -26.18 7.83
CA LEU A 27 -6.29 -26.45 8.83
C LEU A 27 -5.44 -25.23 9.19
N CYS A 28 -5.48 -24.16 8.40
CA CYS A 28 -4.75 -22.93 8.71
C CYS A 28 -5.49 -22.21 9.85
N GLU A 29 -4.82 -22.12 11.00
CA GLU A 29 -5.35 -21.49 12.23
C GLU A 29 -6.06 -20.16 11.92
N PRO A 30 -7.29 -19.91 12.42
CA PRO A 30 -8.09 -18.74 12.07
C PRO A 30 -7.36 -17.40 12.21
N ILE A 31 -6.40 -17.33 13.14
CA ILE A 31 -5.58 -16.16 13.40
C ILE A 31 -4.62 -15.81 12.25
N VAL A 32 -4.11 -16.80 11.51
CA VAL A 32 -3.24 -16.59 10.33
C VAL A 32 -4.05 -15.97 9.19
N TRP A 33 -5.24 -16.50 8.95
CA TRP A 33 -6.18 -15.96 7.97
C TRP A 33 -6.64 -14.55 8.31
N GLN A 34 -6.86 -14.26 9.60
CA GLN A 34 -7.22 -12.93 10.05
C GLN A 34 -6.10 -11.92 9.77
N LEU A 35 -4.85 -12.24 10.10
CA LEU A 35 -3.72 -11.37 9.79
C LEU A 35 -3.53 -11.21 8.28
N ARG A 36 -3.63 -12.30 7.51
CA ARG A 36 -3.59 -12.26 6.03
C ARG A 36 -4.61 -11.29 5.46
N LYS A 37 -5.86 -11.37 5.93
CA LYS A 37 -6.95 -10.50 5.51
C LYS A 37 -6.63 -9.03 5.80
N ASN A 38 -6.09 -8.74 6.98
CA ASN A 38 -5.75 -7.38 7.39
C ASN A 38 -4.62 -6.79 6.52
N LEU A 39 -3.55 -7.57 6.29
CA LEU A 39 -2.41 -7.15 5.47
C LEU A 39 -2.82 -6.97 4.00
N MET A 40 -3.60 -7.89 3.45
CA MET A 40 -4.12 -7.83 2.08
C MET A 40 -5.01 -6.60 1.88
N PHE A 41 -5.90 -6.31 2.84
CA PHE A 41 -6.74 -5.11 2.80
C PHE A 41 -5.92 -3.83 2.65
N PHE A 42 -4.81 -3.70 3.36
CA PHE A 42 -3.94 -2.54 3.22
C PHE A 42 -3.31 -2.48 1.82
N VAL A 43 -2.73 -3.59 1.34
CA VAL A 43 -2.07 -3.65 0.04
C VAL A 43 -3.03 -3.32 -1.10
N ASP A 44 -4.25 -3.86 -1.07
CA ASP A 44 -5.27 -3.62 -2.08
C ASP A 44 -5.65 -2.14 -2.16
N ASN A 45 -5.85 -1.50 -1.00
CA ASN A 45 -6.19 -0.08 -0.95
C ASN A 45 -5.03 0.83 -1.35
N LEU A 46 -3.80 0.47 -0.97
CA LEU A 46 -2.60 1.18 -1.40
C LEU A 46 -2.42 1.10 -2.92
N GLN A 47 -2.59 -0.10 -3.50
CA GLN A 47 -2.52 -0.30 -4.94
C GLN A 47 -3.60 0.53 -5.65
N TYR A 48 -4.84 0.47 -5.18
CA TYR A 48 -5.94 1.23 -5.79
C TYR A 48 -5.65 2.73 -5.77
N TYR A 49 -5.20 3.26 -4.62
CA TYR A 49 -4.81 4.66 -4.49
C TYR A 49 -3.74 5.05 -5.52
N LEU A 50 -2.65 4.29 -5.60
CA LEU A 50 -1.56 4.60 -6.54
C LEU A 50 -2.02 4.51 -8.00
N GLN A 51 -2.82 3.51 -8.35
CA GLN A 51 -3.23 3.30 -9.74
C GLN A 51 -4.30 4.28 -10.20
N VAL A 52 -5.39 4.42 -9.45
CA VAL A 52 -6.57 5.19 -9.89
C VAL A 52 -6.44 6.65 -9.48
N ASP A 53 -6.10 6.92 -8.22
CA ASP A 53 -6.13 8.30 -7.71
C ASP A 53 -4.90 9.09 -8.12
N VAL A 54 -3.77 8.43 -8.27
CA VAL A 54 -2.52 9.08 -8.65
C VAL A 54 -2.26 8.91 -10.14
N LEU A 55 -1.97 7.69 -10.60
CA LEU A 55 -1.51 7.50 -11.98
C LEU A 55 -2.56 7.88 -13.02
N GLU A 56 -3.77 7.34 -12.91
CA GLU A 56 -4.83 7.60 -13.88
C GLU A 56 -5.27 9.08 -13.86
N SER A 57 -5.48 9.66 -12.68
CA SER A 57 -5.87 11.08 -12.56
C SER A 57 -4.84 12.04 -13.16
N GLN A 58 -3.55 11.86 -12.85
CA GLN A 58 -2.48 12.70 -13.37
C GLN A 58 -2.33 12.51 -14.88
N TYR A 59 -2.49 11.28 -15.37
CA TYR A 59 -2.43 10.98 -16.80
C TYR A 59 -3.55 11.69 -17.56
N MET A 60 -4.78 11.66 -17.05
CA MET A 60 -5.93 12.33 -17.68
C MET A 60 -5.71 13.85 -17.81
N MET A 61 -5.14 14.48 -16.77
CA MET A 61 -4.81 15.91 -16.82
C MET A 61 -3.74 16.22 -17.88
N MET A 62 -2.66 15.44 -17.93
CA MET A 62 -1.62 15.62 -18.94
C MET A 62 -2.17 15.39 -20.36
N GLN A 63 -2.99 14.35 -20.54
CA GLN A 63 -3.59 14.01 -21.82
C GLN A 63 -4.52 15.10 -22.34
N SER A 64 -5.30 15.75 -21.46
CA SER A 64 -6.13 16.91 -21.82
C SER A 64 -5.27 18.03 -22.40
N VAL A 65 -4.18 18.39 -21.73
CA VAL A 65 -3.27 19.45 -22.19
C VAL A 65 -2.65 19.10 -23.55
N ILE A 66 -2.20 17.86 -23.73
CA ILE A 66 -1.61 17.39 -24.99
C ILE A 66 -2.62 17.46 -26.16
N ASN A 67 -3.89 17.14 -25.90
CA ASN A 67 -4.93 17.14 -26.93
C ASN A 67 -5.38 18.56 -27.31
N GLU A 68 -5.27 19.53 -26.40
CA GLU A 68 -5.76 20.89 -26.60
C GLU A 68 -4.69 21.85 -27.14
N THR A 69 -3.41 21.61 -26.80
CA THR A 69 -2.33 22.52 -27.17
C THR A 69 -1.64 22.14 -28.49
N LYS A 70 -1.12 23.15 -29.19
CA LYS A 70 -0.18 22.97 -30.32
C LYS A 70 1.22 23.51 -29.98
N ASP A 71 1.41 23.94 -28.74
CA ASP A 71 2.65 24.51 -28.23
C ASP A 71 3.48 23.43 -27.54
N PHE A 72 4.68 23.19 -28.05
CA PHE A 72 5.60 22.19 -27.50
C PHE A 72 6.06 22.52 -26.08
N ASP A 73 6.27 23.79 -25.74
CA ASP A 73 6.74 24.19 -24.42
C ASP A 73 5.66 23.88 -23.36
N LEU A 74 4.38 24.04 -23.72
CA LEU A 74 3.26 23.65 -22.87
C LEU A 74 3.18 22.14 -22.66
N VAL A 75 3.43 21.33 -23.70
CA VAL A 75 3.51 19.86 -23.57
C VAL A 75 4.65 19.45 -22.64
N GLN A 76 5.84 20.03 -22.82
CA GLN A 76 7.00 19.75 -21.98
C GLN A 76 6.76 20.12 -20.52
N LYS A 77 6.11 21.26 -20.28
CA LYS A 77 5.70 21.70 -18.94
C LYS A 77 4.69 20.74 -18.33
N ALA A 78 3.66 20.34 -19.07
CA ALA A 78 2.65 19.40 -18.60
C ALA A 78 3.26 18.06 -18.20
N HIS A 79 4.20 17.52 -18.98
CA HIS A 79 4.92 16.30 -18.66
C HIS A 79 5.78 16.45 -17.38
N SER A 80 6.49 17.58 -17.24
CA SER A 80 7.29 17.85 -16.04
C SER A 80 6.42 17.93 -14.78
N THR A 81 5.25 18.58 -14.88
CA THR A 81 4.26 18.66 -13.80
C THR A 81 3.67 17.28 -13.47
N PHE A 82 3.33 16.48 -14.49
CA PHE A 82 2.86 15.12 -14.33
C PHE A 82 3.83 14.25 -13.51
N LEU A 83 5.12 14.26 -13.86
CA LEU A 83 6.15 13.50 -13.13
C LEU A 83 6.30 14.00 -11.69
N ALA A 84 6.39 15.31 -11.49
CA ALA A 84 6.51 15.90 -10.15
C ALA A 84 5.31 15.52 -9.26
N ASN A 85 4.11 15.55 -9.81
CA ASN A 85 2.89 15.19 -9.10
C ASN A 85 2.84 13.70 -8.77
N ILE A 86 3.16 12.79 -9.70
CA ILE A 86 3.21 11.35 -9.43
C ILE A 86 4.18 11.05 -8.29
N LEU A 87 5.39 11.61 -8.36
CA LEU A 87 6.41 11.37 -7.35
C LEU A 87 6.00 11.91 -5.98
N SER A 88 5.36 13.09 -5.94
CA SER A 88 4.88 13.69 -4.68
C SER A 88 3.69 12.93 -4.08
N GLN A 89 2.70 12.57 -4.90
CA GLN A 89 1.47 11.88 -4.49
C GLN A 89 1.68 10.40 -4.14
N SER A 90 2.73 9.78 -4.70
CA SER A 90 3.22 8.45 -4.31
C SER A 90 4.12 8.49 -3.07
N PHE A 91 4.26 9.64 -2.42
CA PHE A 91 5.09 9.88 -1.24
C PHE A 91 6.60 9.69 -1.45
N LEU A 92 7.08 9.57 -2.70
CA LEU A 92 8.50 9.36 -3.03
C LEU A 92 9.33 10.63 -2.83
N LEU A 93 8.71 11.81 -2.89
CA LEU A 93 9.37 13.08 -2.61
C LEU A 93 9.07 13.58 -1.20
N MET A 94 10.08 14.17 -0.59
CA MET A 94 9.94 14.99 0.61
C MET A 94 9.57 16.40 0.17
N ASN A 95 8.30 16.78 0.28
CA ASN A 95 7.89 18.18 0.09
C ASN A 95 8.31 18.97 1.33
N ASN A 96 9.58 19.34 1.42
CA ASN A 96 10.04 20.28 2.43
C ASN A 96 10.05 21.67 1.79
N PRO A 97 9.10 22.56 2.09
CA PRO A 97 9.27 23.99 1.82
C PRO A 97 10.22 24.56 2.89
N VAL A 98 11.44 24.01 3.03
CA VAL A 98 12.50 24.70 3.76
C VAL A 98 13.22 25.56 2.75
N SER A 99 12.67 26.76 2.62
CA SER A 99 13.40 28.02 2.47
C SER A 99 14.67 27.96 1.61
N GLU A 100 14.57 28.47 0.39
CA GLU A 100 15.66 29.04 -0.40
C GLU A 100 16.31 30.28 0.28
N LYS A 101 16.52 30.25 1.58
CA LYS A 101 17.25 31.27 2.34
C LYS A 101 18.34 30.60 3.14
N HIS A 102 19.44 30.27 2.47
CA HIS A 102 20.81 30.55 2.91
C HIS A 102 21.77 30.24 1.76
N LEU A 103 21.86 31.17 0.81
CA LEU A 103 23.08 31.36 0.01
C LEU A 103 24.09 32.06 0.94
N SER A 104 24.89 31.26 1.64
CA SER A 104 26.14 31.72 2.24
C SER A 104 27.06 30.51 2.37
N ASP A 105 27.74 30.24 1.26
CA ASP A 105 29.20 30.05 1.20
C ASP A 105 29.87 29.58 2.50
N ASP A 106 30.06 28.27 2.65
CA ASP A 106 31.32 27.74 3.16
C ASP A 106 31.53 26.29 2.68
N SER A 107 32.68 26.07 2.06
CA SER A 107 33.13 24.83 1.46
C SER A 107 33.85 23.99 2.50
N SER A 108 33.16 23.07 3.17
CA SER A 108 33.76 21.86 3.77
C SER A 108 32.72 20.96 4.45
N ASN A 109 31.96 20.16 3.67
CA ASN A 109 31.43 18.87 4.14
C ASN A 109 30.79 18.08 2.98
N PRO A 110 31.34 16.92 2.58
CA PRO A 110 30.78 16.11 1.49
C PRO A 110 29.76 15.07 1.97
N ASP A 111 28.92 15.36 2.98
CA ASP A 111 27.99 14.34 3.50
C ASP A 111 26.74 14.88 4.23
N VAL A 112 26.10 15.94 3.71
CA VAL A 112 24.80 16.42 4.24
C VAL A 112 23.70 16.34 3.17
N ASN A 113 23.69 15.25 2.41
CA ASN A 113 22.53 14.86 1.61
C ASN A 113 21.96 13.53 2.11
N GLY A 114 21.93 13.36 3.44
CA GLY A 114 21.08 12.37 4.08
C GLY A 114 19.65 12.69 3.69
N MET A 115 19.18 12.07 2.61
CA MET A 115 17.81 12.12 2.11
C MET A 115 16.90 12.00 3.32
N ARG A 116 16.29 13.12 3.73
CA ARG A 116 15.25 13.10 4.75
C ARG A 116 14.11 12.32 4.12
N GLU A 117 14.08 11.01 4.37
CA GLU A 117 13.06 10.13 3.84
C GLU A 117 11.69 10.65 4.27
N ASN A 118 10.74 10.69 3.33
CA ASN A 118 9.38 11.07 3.65
C ASN A 118 8.86 10.09 4.73
N PRO A 119 8.41 10.57 5.91
CA PRO A 119 8.02 9.69 7.00
C PRO A 119 6.84 8.79 6.60
N VAL A 120 5.98 9.26 5.69
CA VAL A 120 4.89 8.45 5.12
C VAL A 120 5.47 7.32 4.27
N HIS A 121 6.41 7.61 3.37
CA HIS A 121 7.09 6.59 2.58
C HIS A 121 7.75 5.53 3.46
N ARG A 122 8.47 5.96 4.50
CA ARG A 122 9.08 5.04 5.45
C ARG A 122 8.03 4.16 6.15
N GLY A 123 6.91 4.74 6.57
CA GLY A 123 5.79 3.98 7.14
C GLY A 123 5.22 2.94 6.16
N LEU A 124 5.01 3.32 4.89
CA LEU A 124 4.55 2.40 3.85
C LEU A 124 5.56 1.29 3.59
N ALA A 125 6.86 1.60 3.53
CA ALA A 125 7.92 0.62 3.33
C ALA A 125 7.98 -0.40 4.48
N LEU A 126 7.83 0.05 5.74
CA LEU A 126 7.73 -0.85 6.90
C LEU A 126 6.49 -1.74 6.85
N PHE A 127 5.38 -1.25 6.29
CA PHE A 127 4.18 -2.05 6.12
C PHE A 127 4.37 -3.12 5.05
N LEU A 128 4.96 -2.76 3.91
CA LEU A 128 5.25 -3.70 2.84
C LEU A 128 6.26 -4.77 3.27
N SER A 129 7.27 -4.43 4.07
CA SER A 129 8.19 -5.42 4.63
C SER A 129 7.52 -6.37 5.63
N LEU A 130 6.54 -5.89 6.39
CA LEU A 130 5.69 -6.76 7.22
C LEU A 130 4.87 -7.74 6.36
N CYS A 131 4.28 -7.26 5.25
CA CYS A 131 3.58 -8.12 4.30
C CYS A 131 4.52 -9.17 3.68
N GLU A 132 5.74 -8.78 3.32
CA GLU A 132 6.75 -9.70 2.78
C GLU A 132 7.15 -10.77 3.81
N LYS A 133 7.45 -10.34 5.05
CA LYS A 133 7.74 -11.27 6.16
C LYS A 133 6.60 -12.27 6.35
N PHE A 134 5.35 -11.81 6.26
CA PHE A 134 4.18 -12.68 6.33
C PHE A 134 4.13 -13.70 5.19
N CYS A 135 4.34 -13.26 3.95
CA CYS A 135 4.36 -14.15 2.78
C CYS A 135 5.46 -15.21 2.87
N TYR A 136 6.62 -14.87 3.43
CA TYR A 136 7.68 -15.84 3.67
C TYR A 136 7.26 -16.88 4.72
N ARG A 137 6.75 -16.43 5.87
CA ARG A 137 6.37 -17.30 7.00
C ARG A 137 5.12 -18.13 6.77
N VAL A 138 4.12 -17.62 6.05
CA VAL A 138 2.86 -18.35 5.81
C VAL A 138 3.09 -19.67 5.06
N SER A 139 4.15 -19.74 4.25
CA SER A 139 4.56 -20.97 3.57
C SER A 139 5.00 -22.06 4.55
N GLU A 140 5.63 -21.67 5.67
CA GLU A 140 6.04 -22.55 6.76
C GLU A 140 4.85 -22.95 7.65
N TRP A 141 3.81 -22.11 7.72
CA TRP A 141 2.60 -22.30 8.52
C TRP A 141 1.49 -23.08 7.83
N SER A 142 1.56 -23.26 6.51
CA SER A 142 0.52 -23.91 5.70
C SER A 142 0.54 -25.46 5.77
N GLY A 143 1.11 -26.02 6.84
CA GLY A 143 1.19 -27.45 7.06
C GLY A 143 -0.08 -28.05 7.68
N PRO A 144 -0.24 -29.39 7.63
CA PRO A 144 -1.37 -30.07 8.28
C PRO A 144 -1.24 -30.15 9.82
N ALA A 145 -0.09 -29.76 10.37
CA ALA A 145 0.16 -29.74 11.79
C ALA A 145 -0.27 -28.38 12.39
N PRO A 146 -0.75 -28.37 13.66
CA PRO A 146 -1.06 -27.11 14.34
C PRO A 146 0.20 -26.23 14.45
N LEU A 147 -0.01 -24.91 14.52
CA LEU A 147 1.09 -23.96 14.71
C LEU A 147 1.85 -24.27 16.01
N ASN A 148 3.17 -24.41 15.89
CA ASN A 148 4.06 -24.50 17.03
C ASN A 148 4.04 -23.18 17.84
N GLN A 149 4.47 -23.26 19.10
CA GLN A 149 4.48 -22.11 20.00
C GLN A 149 5.27 -20.91 19.43
N GLU A 150 6.45 -21.15 18.86
CA GLU A 150 7.28 -20.13 18.22
C GLU A 150 6.56 -19.44 17.05
N ALA A 151 5.86 -20.20 16.20
CA ALA A 151 5.08 -19.65 15.10
C ALA A 151 3.90 -18.79 15.59
N ARG A 152 3.28 -19.16 16.71
CA ARG A 152 2.21 -18.37 17.33
C ARG A 152 2.72 -17.07 17.91
N GLU A 153 3.90 -17.09 18.54
CA GLU A 153 4.56 -15.90 19.06
C GLU A 153 4.96 -14.94 17.92
N GLU A 154 5.57 -15.44 16.85
CA GLU A 154 5.89 -14.61 15.68
C GLU A 154 4.65 -14.00 15.03
N LEU A 155 3.56 -14.76 14.94
CA LEU A 155 2.31 -14.28 14.37
C LEU A 155 1.69 -13.17 15.22
N ASP A 156 1.73 -13.31 16.55
CA ASP A 156 1.25 -12.28 17.48
C ASP A 156 2.10 -11.01 17.39
N GLU A 157 3.42 -11.13 17.37
CA GLU A 157 4.34 -10.01 17.16
C GLU A 157 4.03 -9.26 15.86
N MET A 158 3.79 -9.99 14.78
CA MET A 158 3.42 -9.41 13.49
C MET A 158 2.05 -8.72 13.53
N GLY A 159 1.08 -9.27 14.28
CA GLY A 159 -0.21 -8.63 14.55
C GLY A 159 -0.06 -7.31 15.29
N GLN A 160 0.78 -7.27 16.33
CA GLN A 160 1.09 -6.05 17.09
C GLN A 160 1.81 -5.01 16.22
N GLN A 161 2.76 -5.43 15.39
CA GLN A 161 3.46 -4.55 14.44
C GLN A 161 2.48 -3.94 13.44
N HIS A 162 1.56 -4.73 12.90
CA HIS A 162 0.52 -4.25 12.01
C HIS A 162 -0.32 -3.14 12.66
N GLU A 163 -0.81 -3.36 13.88
CA GLU A 163 -1.58 -2.34 14.60
C GLU A 163 -0.78 -1.07 14.88
N TYR A 164 0.49 -1.22 15.23
CA TYR A 164 1.39 -0.08 15.45
C TYR A 164 1.56 0.75 14.17
N LEU A 165 1.81 0.11 13.02
CA LEU A 165 2.01 0.81 11.75
C LEU A 165 0.75 1.56 11.31
N ILE A 166 -0.43 0.99 11.53
CA ILE A 166 -1.70 1.68 11.33
C ILE A 166 -1.80 2.93 12.21
N LYS A 167 -1.52 2.80 13.51
CA LYS A 167 -1.54 3.95 14.45
C LYS A 167 -0.54 5.02 14.02
N LEU A 168 0.65 4.62 13.57
CA LEU A 168 1.68 5.52 13.06
C LEU A 168 1.19 6.30 11.83
N LEU A 169 0.58 5.63 10.83
CA LEU A 169 0.01 6.29 9.65
C LEU A 169 -1.06 7.33 10.03
N MET A 170 -1.94 7.01 10.97
CA MET A 170 -2.97 7.92 11.47
C MET A 170 -2.37 9.11 12.25
N GLN A 171 -1.34 8.88 13.06
CA GLN A 171 -0.61 9.94 13.76
C GLN A 171 0.11 10.87 12.77
N MET A 172 0.68 10.33 11.70
CA MET A 172 1.31 11.12 10.65
C MET A 172 0.30 12.02 9.92
N LEU A 173 -0.94 11.58 9.70
CA LEU A 173 -1.99 12.46 9.17
C LEU A 173 -2.22 13.68 10.07
N SER A 174 -2.18 13.46 11.40
CA SER A 174 -2.41 14.53 12.38
C SER A 174 -1.27 15.54 12.38
N SER A 175 -0.01 15.08 12.26
CA SER A 175 1.17 15.95 12.24
C SER A 175 1.42 16.63 10.89
N LEU A 176 1.03 15.98 9.79
CA LEU A 176 1.26 16.46 8.42
C LEU A 176 0.07 17.22 7.83
N ARG A 177 -0.98 17.52 8.62
CA ARG A 177 -2.21 18.18 8.15
C ARG A 177 -1.96 19.50 7.41
N SER A 178 -0.89 20.22 7.75
CA SER A 178 -0.50 21.48 7.11
C SER A 178 0.36 21.32 5.84
N HIS A 179 0.79 20.10 5.52
CA HIS A 179 1.67 19.81 4.38
C HIS A 179 0.87 19.22 3.22
N PRO A 180 1.28 19.46 1.95
CA PRO A 180 0.63 18.84 0.78
C PRO A 180 0.61 17.31 0.85
N CYS A 181 1.65 16.70 1.41
CA CYS A 181 1.70 15.25 1.64
C CYS A 181 0.63 14.76 2.63
N GLY A 182 0.15 15.61 3.54
CA GLY A 182 -0.96 15.29 4.43
C GLY A 182 -2.29 15.19 3.69
N ALA A 183 -2.50 15.96 2.63
CA ALA A 183 -3.71 15.86 1.80
C ALA A 183 -3.75 14.53 1.04
N TYR A 184 -2.62 14.13 0.44
CA TYR A 184 -2.47 12.83 -0.23
C TYR A 184 -2.60 11.66 0.75
N LEU A 185 -2.01 11.78 1.93
CA LEU A 185 -2.16 10.78 2.99
C LEU A 185 -3.63 10.69 3.47
N SER A 186 -4.33 11.82 3.55
CA SER A 186 -5.77 11.85 3.87
C SER A 186 -6.59 11.06 2.85
N GLN A 187 -6.30 11.21 1.55
CA GLN A 187 -6.98 10.47 0.48
C GLN A 187 -6.72 8.96 0.59
N LEU A 188 -5.47 8.55 0.83
CA LEU A 188 -5.13 7.15 1.08
C LEU A 188 -5.86 6.60 2.32
N LEU A 189 -5.88 7.37 3.42
CA LEU A 189 -6.53 6.94 4.66
C LEU A 189 -8.05 6.88 4.55
N LEU A 190 -8.68 7.75 3.76
CA LEU A 190 -10.11 7.65 3.45
C LEU A 190 -10.42 6.34 2.73
N ARG A 191 -9.53 5.84 1.87
CA ARG A 191 -9.68 4.52 1.24
C ARG A 191 -9.47 3.39 2.24
N LEU A 192 -8.44 3.49 3.07
CA LEU A 192 -8.17 2.51 4.12
C LEU A 192 -9.29 2.48 5.18
N ASP A 193 -10.00 3.60 5.44
CA ASP A 193 -11.17 3.65 6.32
C ASP A 193 -12.51 3.48 5.58
N PHE A 194 -12.50 3.33 4.25
CA PHE A 194 -13.72 3.27 3.42
C PHE A 194 -14.65 2.11 3.81
N ASN A 195 -14.12 1.07 4.45
CA ASN A 195 -14.90 -0.06 4.99
C ASN A 195 -15.11 0.00 6.51
N ARG A 196 -14.91 1.17 7.15
CA ARG A 196 -14.91 1.34 8.61
C ARG A 196 -14.00 0.35 9.33
N TRP A 197 -12.95 -0.15 8.66
CA TRP A 197 -12.10 -1.20 9.23
C TRP A 197 -11.41 -0.69 10.51
N PHE A 198 -10.94 0.56 10.52
CA PHE A 198 -10.43 1.19 11.74
C PHE A 198 -11.53 1.58 12.72
N SER A 199 -12.66 2.09 12.20
CA SER A 199 -13.81 2.45 13.04
C SER A 199 -14.41 1.24 13.78
N HIS A 200 -14.35 0.02 13.21
CA HIS A 200 -14.82 -1.23 13.85
C HIS A 200 -13.78 -1.84 14.79
N ASN A 201 -12.49 -1.84 14.44
CA ASN A 201 -11.46 -2.49 15.26
C ASN A 201 -10.83 -1.58 16.32
N ASN A 202 -10.84 -0.26 16.15
CA ASN A 202 -10.19 0.71 17.06
C ASN A 202 -11.14 1.70 17.73
N GLY A 203 -12.46 1.67 17.47
CA GLY A 203 -13.43 2.58 18.10
C GLY A 203 -13.18 4.08 17.87
N MET A 204 -12.28 4.43 16.95
CA MET A 204 -11.91 5.81 16.65
C MET A 204 -12.74 6.32 15.47
N VAL A 205 -13.75 7.12 15.79
CA VAL A 205 -14.45 7.95 14.81
C VAL A 205 -13.45 9.00 14.31
N VAL A 206 -12.88 8.79 13.13
CA VAL A 206 -12.20 9.88 12.43
C VAL A 206 -13.30 10.77 11.85
N SER A 207 -13.68 11.80 12.59
CA SER A 207 -14.49 12.89 12.07
C SER A 207 -13.64 13.70 11.08
N VAL A 208 -13.55 13.23 9.84
CA VAL A 208 -13.13 14.05 8.71
C VAL A 208 -14.29 14.98 8.38
N THR A 209 -14.42 16.07 9.13
CA THR A 209 -15.26 17.20 8.71
C THR A 209 -14.54 17.90 7.57
N GLN A 210 -15.07 17.71 6.35
CA GLN A 210 -14.84 18.59 5.22
C GLN A 210 -15.25 20.01 5.60
N SER A 211 -14.32 20.95 5.49
CA SER A 211 -14.57 22.39 5.36
C SER A 211 -13.50 22.99 4.45
#